data_AF-A0A9X7CIA7-F1
#
_entry.id   AF-A0A9X7CIA7-F1
#
_cell.length_a   1.000
_cell.length_b   1.000
_cell.length_c   1.000
_cell.angle_alpha   90.00
_cell.angle_beta   90.00
_cell.angle_gamma   90.00
#
_symmetry.space_group_name_H-M   'P 1'
#
loop_
_entity.id
_entity.type
_entity.pdbx_description
1 polymer ?
#
loop_
_entity_poly.entity_id
_entity_poly.type
_entity_poly.pdbx_seq_one_letter_code
_entity_poly.pdbx_strand_id
1 'polypeptide(L)'
;MRNEVIVIDLADPVCTKTIRSRQNDKNGLKLTVHLKENGKIVDLTGYAVKCEATNQWGRFIRDDAKIVDAGKGIFEYILSSEAVSTPAEWLAYFVIE
;
A
#
# COMPACT_ATOMS: atom_id res chain seq x y z
N MET A 1 13.87 -6.56 7.25
CA MET A 1 12.72 -6.10 6.44
C MET A 1 13.13 -4.84 5.70
N ARG A 2 13.03 -4.84 4.37
CA ARG A 2 13.27 -3.67 3.50
C ARG A 2 12.10 -2.68 3.64
N ASN A 3 12.37 -1.39 3.52
CA ASN A 3 11.33 -0.35 3.52
C ASN A 3 11.38 0.45 2.22
N GLU A 4 10.24 0.65 1.60
CA GLU A 4 10.08 1.58 0.48
C GLU A 4 9.14 2.72 0.88
N VAL A 5 9.58 3.95 0.65
CA VAL A 5 8.78 5.14 0.95
C VAL A 5 8.10 5.60 -0.33
N ILE A 6 6.78 5.70 -0.30
CA ILE A 6 5.98 6.19 -1.42
C ILE A 6 5.13 7.37 -0.98
N VAL A 7 4.94 8.31 -1.90
CA VAL A 7 4.01 9.42 -1.75
C VAL A 7 2.88 9.15 -2.72
N ILE A 8 1.65 9.16 -2.22
CA ILE A 8 0.44 9.10 -3.03
C ILE A 8 -0.23 10.46 -2.88
N ASP A 9 -0.35 11.18 -3.99
CA ASP A 9 -1.12 12.42 -4.02
C ASP A 9 -2.48 12.13 -4.65
N LEU A 10 -3.56 12.34 -3.90
CA LEU A 10 -4.93 12.11 -4.34
C LEU A 10 -5.32 13.01 -5.53
N ALA A 11 -4.62 14.13 -5.72
CA ALA A 11 -4.82 15.00 -6.88
C ALA A 11 -4.08 14.52 -8.14
N ASP A 12 -3.23 13.49 -8.05
CA ASP A 12 -2.53 12.88 -9.18
C ASP A 12 -3.28 11.62 -9.66
N PRO A 13 -4.04 11.69 -10.76
CA PRO A 13 -4.84 10.57 -11.25
C PRO A 13 -4.01 9.44 -11.87
N VAL A 14 -2.69 9.59 -12.05
CA VAL A 14 -1.83 8.64 -12.77
C VAL A 14 -0.76 8.02 -11.88
N CYS A 15 -0.84 8.17 -10.55
CA CYS A 15 0.18 7.68 -9.62
C CYS A 15 0.34 6.14 -9.69
N THR A 16 1.20 5.67 -10.59
CA THR A 16 1.52 4.25 -10.79
C THR A 16 2.97 4.02 -10.41
N LYS A 17 3.21 3.21 -9.38
CA LYS A 17 4.56 2.79 -8.98
C LYS A 17 4.73 1.29 -9.11
N THR A 18 5.81 0.86 -9.73
CA THR A 18 6.21 -0.54 -9.78
C THR A 18 7.06 -0.86 -8.55
N ILE A 19 6.56 -1.76 -7.71
CA ILE A 19 7.25 -2.27 -6.52
C ILE A 19 7.63 -3.72 -6.78
N ARG A 20 8.90 -4.09 -6.52
CA ARG A 20 9.40 -5.45 -6.77
C ARG A 20 9.76 -6.15 -5.48
N SER A 21 9.01 -7.18 -5.11
CA SER A 21 9.35 -8.06 -3.99
C SER A 21 10.06 -9.33 -4.46
N ARG A 22 10.76 -9.99 -3.54
CA ARG A 22 11.28 -11.35 -3.76
C ARG A 22 10.16 -12.35 -3.51
N GLN A 23 10.07 -13.37 -4.36
CA GLN A 23 9.10 -14.45 -4.17
C GLN A 23 9.32 -15.12 -2.80
N ASN A 24 8.24 -15.40 -2.09
CA ASN A 24 8.20 -15.98 -0.74
C ASN A 24 8.88 -15.16 0.37
N ASP A 25 9.25 -13.90 0.12
CA ASP A 25 9.81 -12.99 1.14
C ASP A 25 8.70 -12.41 2.04
N LYS A 26 8.06 -13.30 2.80
CA LYS A 26 6.98 -12.98 3.73
C LYS A 26 7.51 -12.05 4.82
N ASN A 27 6.84 -10.91 5.02
CA ASN A 27 7.29 -9.83 5.91
C ASN A 27 8.64 -9.21 5.51
N GLY A 28 9.09 -9.44 4.28
CA GLY A 28 10.39 -9.00 3.78
C GLY A 28 10.42 -7.55 3.32
N LEU A 29 9.28 -7.03 2.85
CA LEU A 29 9.12 -5.67 2.35
C LEU A 29 7.91 -4.99 2.98
N LYS A 30 8.14 -3.76 3.44
CA LYS A 30 7.14 -2.83 3.94
C LYS A 30 7.12 -1.58 3.07
N LEU A 31 5.94 -1.02 2.89
CA LEU A 31 5.70 0.27 2.27
C LEU A 31 5.37 1.27 3.38
N THR A 32 6.08 2.38 3.46
CA THR A 32 5.67 3.56 4.23
C THR A 32 5.06 4.55 3.25
N VAL A 33 3.76 4.82 3.40
CA VAL A 33 3.00 5.67 2.49
C VAL A 33 2.74 7.01 3.15
N HIS A 34 3.05 8.09 2.42
CA HIS A 34 2.69 9.45 2.77
C HIS A 34 1.54 9.87 1.87
N LEU A 35 0.35 10.02 2.44
CA LEU A 35 -0.83 10.46 1.74
C LEU A 35 -0.89 11.98 1.67
N LYS A 36 -1.14 12.50 0.48
CA LYS A 36 -1.26 13.92 0.22
C LYS A 36 -2.45 14.24 -0.67
N GLU A 37 -2.89 15.49 -0.65
CA GLU A 37 -3.83 16.04 -1.61
C GLU A 37 -3.32 17.42 -2.05
N ASN A 38 -3.02 17.57 -3.34
CA ASN A 38 -2.39 18.78 -3.88
C ASN A 38 -1.13 19.19 -3.11
N GLY A 39 -0.29 18.21 -2.77
CA GLY A 39 0.94 18.37 -2.00
C GLY A 39 0.76 18.59 -0.50
N LYS A 40 -0.47 18.75 0.00
CA LYS A 40 -0.80 18.97 1.42
C LYS A 40 -1.06 17.65 2.13
N ILE A 41 -0.84 17.64 3.45
CA ILE A 41 -1.10 16.48 4.30
C ILE A 41 -2.60 16.16 4.34
N VAL A 42 -2.93 14.87 4.29
CA VAL A 42 -4.29 14.37 4.56
C VAL A 42 -4.30 13.77 5.97
N ASP A 43 -5.22 14.23 6.84
CA ASP A 43 -5.40 13.68 8.18
C ASP A 43 -6.22 12.38 8.12
N LEU A 44 -5.68 11.30 8.67
CA LEU A 44 -6.30 9.98 8.70
C LEU A 44 -6.96 9.66 10.05
N THR A 45 -7.15 10.64 10.92
CA THR A 45 -7.78 10.43 12.24
C THR A 45 -9.20 9.91 12.09
N GLY A 46 -9.49 8.76 12.68
CA GLY A 46 -10.79 8.09 12.60
C GLY A 46 -11.00 7.18 11.40
N TYR A 47 -10.02 7.08 10.48
CA TYR A 47 -10.09 6.19 9.33
C TYR A 47 -9.38 4.86 9.56
N ALA A 48 -9.78 3.85 8.79
CA ALA A 48 -8.99 2.66 8.52
C ALA A 48 -8.38 2.74 7.11
N VAL A 49 -7.24 2.06 6.92
CA VAL A 49 -6.63 1.92 5.59
C VAL A 49 -6.50 0.44 5.25
N LYS A 50 -6.94 0.06 4.05
CA LYS A 50 -6.85 -1.31 3.52
C LYS A 50 -6.05 -1.32 2.23
N CYS A 51 -5.28 -2.35 1.98
CA CYS A 51 -4.72 -2.64 0.66
C CYS A 51 -5.60 -3.68 -0.03
N GLU A 52 -6.13 -3.34 -1.18
CA GLU A 52 -6.82 -4.28 -2.06
C GLU A 52 -5.94 -4.56 -3.27
N ALA A 53 -5.78 -5.85 -3.62
CA ALA A 53 -5.03 -6.21 -4.81
C ALA A 53 -5.64 -7.40 -5.54
N THR A 54 -5.51 -7.37 -6.86
CA THR A 54 -5.89 -8.46 -7.76
C THR A 54 -4.75 -8.81 -8.70
N ASN A 55 -4.70 -10.07 -9.13
CA ASN A 55 -3.79 -10.49 -10.19
C ASN A 55 -4.55 -11.01 -11.41
N GLN A 56 -3.81 -11.28 -12.48
CA GLN A 56 -4.34 -11.79 -13.75
C GLN A 56 -5.03 -13.18 -13.66
N TRP A 57 -4.89 -13.88 -12.53
CA TRP A 57 -5.54 -15.17 -12.29
C TRP A 57 -6.85 -15.05 -11.50
N GLY A 58 -7.33 -13.82 -11.27
CA GLY A 58 -8.57 -13.55 -10.54
C GLY A 58 -8.45 -13.77 -9.03
N ARG A 59 -7.23 -13.86 -8.47
CA ARG A 59 -7.04 -13.86 -7.02
C ARG A 59 -7.20 -12.45 -6.49
N PHE A 60 -7.83 -12.34 -5.33
CA PHE A 60 -8.10 -11.09 -4.65
C PHE A 60 -7.60 -11.17 -3.22
N ILE A 61 -6.94 -10.11 -2.76
CA ILE A 61 -6.53 -9.93 -1.37
C ILE A 61 -7.07 -8.60 -0.85
N ARG A 62 -7.44 -8.58 0.43
CA ARG A 62 -7.74 -7.36 1.19
C ARG A 62 -7.09 -7.47 2.56
N ASP A 63 -6.12 -6.60 2.81
CA ASP A 63 -5.32 -6.61 4.02
C ASP A 63 -5.37 -5.25 4.73
N ASP A 64 -5.17 -5.26 6.04
CA ASP A 64 -5.07 -4.03 6.84
C ASP A 64 -3.71 -3.36 6.67
N ALA A 65 -3.73 -2.06 6.41
CA ALA A 65 -2.57 -1.21 6.58
C ALA A 65 -2.60 -0.56 7.97
N LYS A 66 -1.42 -0.38 8.56
CA LYS A 66 -1.27 0.21 9.88
C LYS A 66 -1.02 1.71 9.76
N ILE A 67 -1.96 2.53 10.22
CA ILE A 67 -1.72 3.97 10.39
C ILE A 67 -0.67 4.15 11.50
N VAL A 68 0.39 4.91 11.20
CA VAL A 68 1.50 5.16 12.15
C VAL A 68 1.56 6.62 12.60
N ASP A 69 1.07 7.55 11.78
CA ASP A 69 0.90 8.96 12.14
C ASP A 69 -0.29 9.53 11.38
N ALA A 70 -1.46 9.52 12.01
CA ALA A 70 -2.73 9.90 11.39
C ALA A 70 -2.75 11.37 10.97
N GLY A 71 -2.32 12.27 11.86
CA GLY A 71 -2.28 13.71 11.60
C GLY A 71 -1.26 14.13 10.54
N LYS A 72 -0.37 13.22 10.12
CA LYS A 72 0.56 13.42 9.00
C LYS A 72 0.22 12.60 7.76
N GLY A 73 -0.88 11.84 7.76
CA GLY A 73 -1.28 11.00 6.65
C GLY A 73 -0.31 9.85 6.37
N ILE A 74 0.32 9.30 7.41
CA ILE A 74 1.34 8.25 7.26
C ILE A 74 0.79 6.91 7.73
N PHE A 75 0.84 5.93 6.83
CA PHE A 75 0.52 4.53 7.12
C PHE A 75 1.54 3.58 6.53
N GLU A 76 1.54 2.34 7.02
CA GLU A 76 2.46 1.31 6.62
C GLU A 76 1.70 0.06 6.15
N TYR A 77 2.18 -0.56 5.07
CA TYR A 77 1.64 -1.81 4.56
C TYR A 77 2.78 -2.82 4.36
N ILE A 78 2.64 -4.00 4.96
CA ILE A 78 3.53 -5.13 4.69
C ILE A 78 2.87 -5.97 3.59
N LEU A 79 3.62 -6.30 2.54
CA LEU A 79 3.04 -7.07 1.44
C LEU A 79 2.44 -8.40 1.91
N SER A 80 1.25 -8.70 1.41
CA SER A 80 0.52 -9.93 1.72
C SER A 80 1.38 -11.18 1.55
N SER A 81 1.27 -12.10 2.50
CA SER A 81 1.91 -13.42 2.38
C SER A 81 1.42 -14.18 1.15
N GLU A 82 0.15 -14.01 0.77
CA GLU A 82 -0.39 -14.61 -0.46
C GLU A 82 0.21 -13.97 -1.71
N ALA A 83 0.29 -12.63 -1.74
CA ALA A 83 0.84 -11.91 -2.90
C ALA A 83 2.30 -12.29 -3.14
N VAL A 84 3.15 -12.28 -2.10
CA VAL A 84 4.57 -12.60 -2.27
C VAL A 84 4.83 -14.08 -2.55
N SER A 85 3.92 -14.98 -2.16
CA SER A 85 4.03 -16.41 -2.49
C SER A 85 3.58 -16.75 -3.92
N THR A 86 2.92 -15.81 -4.59
CA THR A 86 2.38 -15.98 -5.94
C THR A 86 3.29 -15.26 -6.95
N PRO A 87 3.95 -15.96 -7.89
CA PRO A 87 4.85 -15.33 -8.87
C PRO A 87 4.06 -14.65 -9.98
N ALA A 88 3.35 -13.57 -9.64
CA ALA A 88 2.51 -12.81 -10.55
C ALA A 88 2.67 -11.31 -10.30
N GLU A 89 2.31 -10.51 -11.30
CA GLU A 89 2.06 -9.09 -11.09
C GLU A 89 0.71 -8.90 -10.37
N TRP A 90 0.69 -7.96 -9.43
CA TRP A 90 -0.50 -7.59 -8.66
C TRP A 90 -0.78 -6.12 -8.91
N LEU A 91 -2.02 -5.81 -9.26
CA LEU A 91 -2.55 -4.45 -9.30
C LEU A 91 -3.18 -4.17 -7.94
N ALA A 92 -2.71 -3.12 -7.27
CA ALA A 92 -3.13 -2.80 -5.91
C ALA A 92 -3.48 -1.32 -5.75
N TYR A 93 -4.39 -1.03 -4.83
CA TYR A 93 -4.71 0.32 -4.38
C TYR A 93 -5.02 0.31 -2.88
N PHE A 94 -4.99 1.50 -2.27
CA PHE A 94 -5.37 1.69 -0.88
C PHE A 94 -6.79 2.25 -0.77
N VAL A 95 -7.61 1.63 0.06
CA VAL A 95 -8.93 2.11 0.46
C VAL A 95 -8.80 2.82 1.79
N ILE A 96 -9.41 3.99 1.93
CA ILE A 96 -9.49 4.78 3.16
C ILE A 96 -10.98 4.86 3.52
N GLU A 97 -11.37 4.26 4.65
CA GLU A 97 -12.77 4.08 5.06
C GLU A 97 -13.03 4.42 6.53
#